data_AF-A0A2E2KNS5-F1
#
_entry.id   AF-A0A2E2KNS5-F1
#
_cell.length_a   1.000
_cell.length_b   1.000
_cell.length_c   1.000
_cell.angle_alpha   90.00
_cell.angle_beta   90.00
_cell.angle_gamma   90.00
#
_symmetry.space_group_name_H-M   'P 1'
#
loop_
_entity.id
_entity.type
_entity.pdbx_description
1 polymer ?
#
loop_
_entity_poly.entity_id
_entity_poly.type
_entity_poly.pdbx_seq_one_letter_code
_entity_poly.pdbx_strand_id
1 'polypeptide(L)'
;MDNSGINLSMDMSALAIGNGAVKSISKGDSSDYSTEIGIILPDLYSDLPIGSHQIDHNGKTVTVIIKEVTSKATDPVFSAAANLSIGASGSGFDTIPFEAFTVNKGKYPATLATIKFDERIADWIDDSEPSGKKRIDYERLQITGSPNNEEKIEAILVLNKLFSTLAPKNFKNLTYDDITVFTEVYKGRYNNILFHQVHALSGIDAYKTAIYDYVLPESERSEIPEAINNFYHSYLDRAIETEDDLKEVVQNAITSVLKFNIEKRRWIEPFWDGEKKISHSGNNIIVPRTPKGEVKIQPTLHVILDMALTPLGIQVIRESDEGIGSLDFRFLFTNSKRMPLTVGIEFKVAHHQQVKKGLTKQLPAYLDSIRSKSGLFVIMWFKDGKFFKKPSSRECGDMESWLQKEAELISAEKNMNISSIILDASIQVSASNL
;
A
#
# COMPACT_ATOMS: atom_id res chain seq x y z
N MET A 1 -27.14 6.20 -1.81
CA MET A 1 -26.90 5.21 -2.88
C MET A 1 -25.65 4.48 -2.45
N ASP A 2 -25.77 3.20 -2.14
CA ASP A 2 -24.65 2.40 -1.68
C ASP A 2 -23.63 2.26 -2.82
N ASN A 3 -22.38 2.66 -2.55
CA ASN A 3 -21.25 2.52 -3.47
C ASN A 3 -21.04 1.03 -3.76
N SER A 4 -21.57 0.55 -4.89
CA SER A 4 -21.26 -0.77 -5.43
C SER A 4 -19.88 -0.74 -6.10
N GLY A 5 -18.85 -0.41 -5.32
CA GLY A 5 -17.47 -0.40 -5.79
C GLY A 5 -17.08 -1.79 -6.30
N ILE A 6 -16.29 -1.83 -7.37
CA ILE A 6 -15.69 -3.08 -7.85
C ILE A 6 -14.53 -3.39 -6.90
N ASN A 7 -14.66 -4.41 -6.07
CA ASN A 7 -13.59 -4.89 -5.20
C ASN A 7 -12.75 -5.94 -5.94
N LEU A 8 -11.48 -5.63 -6.21
CA LEU A 8 -10.51 -6.56 -6.79
C LEU A 8 -9.52 -6.99 -5.69
N SER A 9 -9.38 -8.29 -5.44
CA SER A 9 -8.47 -8.87 -4.43
C SER A 9 -7.34 -9.62 -5.15
N MET A 10 -6.35 -8.92 -5.68
CA MET A 10 -5.18 -9.51 -6.32
C MET A 10 -3.96 -8.59 -6.16
N ASP A 11 -2.76 -9.15 -6.06
CA ASP A 11 -1.52 -8.42 -6.33
C ASP A 11 -1.52 -8.05 -7.82
N MET A 12 -1.97 -6.83 -8.12
CA MET A 12 -2.09 -6.34 -9.49
C MET A 12 -0.86 -5.54 -9.86
N SER A 13 -0.15 -5.99 -10.90
CA SER A 13 0.95 -5.23 -11.50
C SER A 13 0.49 -4.07 -12.38
N ALA A 14 -0.76 -4.11 -12.85
CA ALA A 14 -1.40 -3.04 -13.63
C ALA A 14 -2.91 -3.30 -13.70
N LEU A 15 -3.71 -2.23 -13.68
CA LEU A 15 -5.15 -2.29 -13.88
C LEU A 15 -5.57 -1.35 -15.00
N ALA A 16 -6.29 -1.88 -15.99
CA ALA A 16 -6.83 -1.09 -17.09
C ALA A 16 -8.35 -1.29 -17.22
N ILE A 17 -9.10 -0.19 -17.19
CA ILE A 17 -10.57 -0.20 -17.29
C ILE A 17 -10.98 0.66 -18.48
N GLY A 18 -11.61 0.04 -19.48
CA GLY A 18 -12.06 0.71 -20.69
C GLY A 18 -13.59 0.89 -20.75
N ASN A 19 -14.02 2.01 -21.29
CA ASN A 19 -15.38 2.28 -21.74
C ASN A 19 -15.40 2.50 -23.25
N GLY A 20 -16.31 1.81 -23.94
CA GLY A 20 -16.35 1.72 -25.41
C GLY A 20 -15.85 0.37 -25.92
N ALA A 21 -16.00 0.14 -27.22
CA ALA A 21 -15.58 -1.10 -27.85
C ALA A 21 -14.26 -0.90 -28.57
N VAL A 22 -13.23 -1.70 -28.29
CA VAL A 22 -11.93 -1.63 -29.01
C VAL A 22 -12.10 -1.68 -30.54
N LYS A 23 -13.10 -2.42 -31.02
CA LYS A 23 -13.45 -2.45 -32.45
C LYS A 23 -13.78 -1.10 -33.08
N SER A 24 -14.19 -0.11 -32.28
CA SER A 24 -14.48 1.23 -32.78
C SER A 24 -13.22 1.99 -33.17
N ILE A 25 -12.06 1.59 -32.62
CA ILE A 25 -10.76 2.20 -32.87
C ILE A 25 -9.83 1.27 -33.67
N SER A 26 -10.28 0.08 -34.07
CA SER A 26 -9.52 -0.94 -34.82
C SER A 26 -9.88 -0.98 -36.32
N LYS A 27 -10.49 0.08 -36.87
CA LYS A 27 -10.98 0.08 -38.26
C LYS A 27 -10.45 1.29 -39.02
N GLY A 28 -9.61 1.06 -40.02
CA GLY A 28 -9.04 2.17 -40.80
C GLY A 28 -7.65 2.57 -40.32
N ASP A 29 -7.13 3.61 -40.96
CA ASP A 29 -5.73 4.00 -40.79
C ASP A 29 -5.52 4.75 -39.47
N SER A 30 -4.31 4.70 -38.92
CA SER A 30 -4.00 5.38 -37.64
C SER A 30 -4.30 6.89 -37.69
N SER A 31 -4.16 7.52 -38.86
CA SER A 31 -4.49 8.94 -39.09
C SER A 31 -5.99 9.26 -39.05
N ASP A 32 -6.87 8.26 -38.97
CA ASP A 32 -8.32 8.46 -38.85
C ASP A 32 -8.76 8.80 -37.43
N TYR A 33 -7.81 8.77 -36.50
CA TYR A 33 -8.02 8.87 -35.08
C TYR A 33 -7.12 9.93 -34.47
N SER A 34 -7.45 10.34 -33.26
CA SER A 34 -6.51 11.03 -32.38
C SER A 34 -6.48 10.37 -31.01
N THR A 35 -5.33 10.46 -30.37
CA THR A 35 -5.11 9.92 -29.02
C THR A 35 -4.86 11.08 -28.07
N GLU A 36 -5.62 11.15 -26.98
CA GLU A 36 -5.36 12.08 -25.88
C GLU A 36 -4.96 11.29 -24.63
N ILE A 37 -3.83 11.63 -24.03
CA ILE A 37 -3.33 11.03 -22.78
C ILE A 37 -3.39 12.07 -21.68
N GLY A 38 -4.14 11.78 -20.62
CA GLY A 38 -4.28 12.64 -19.44
C GLY A 38 -3.47 12.11 -18.26
N ILE A 39 -2.56 12.94 -17.73
CA ILE A 39 -1.65 12.59 -16.63
C ILE A 39 -1.68 13.69 -15.56
N ILE A 40 -1.91 13.32 -14.30
CA ILE A 40 -1.63 14.21 -13.16
C ILE A 40 -0.12 14.16 -12.88
N LEU A 41 0.52 15.32 -12.96
CA LEU A 41 1.95 15.45 -12.74
C LEU A 41 2.29 15.49 -11.24
N PRO A 42 3.48 15.00 -10.84
CA PRO A 42 3.99 15.20 -9.49
C PRO A 42 4.05 16.67 -9.08
N ASP A 43 3.91 16.95 -7.76
CA ASP A 43 3.91 18.30 -7.19
C ASP A 43 5.14 19.15 -7.56
N LEU A 44 6.26 18.50 -7.89
CA LEU A 44 7.48 19.17 -8.33
C LEU A 44 7.31 19.94 -9.66
N TYR A 45 6.23 19.67 -10.41
CA TYR A 45 5.84 20.34 -11.66
C TYR A 45 4.64 21.29 -11.49
N SER A 46 4.32 21.68 -10.24
CA SER A 46 3.23 22.62 -9.94
C SER A 46 3.45 24.03 -10.50
N ASP A 47 4.69 24.41 -10.80
CA ASP A 47 5.05 25.74 -11.32
C ASP A 47 5.11 25.82 -12.85
N LEU A 48 4.73 24.75 -13.57
CA LEU A 48 4.72 24.76 -15.02
C LEU A 48 3.75 25.81 -15.59
N PRO A 49 4.14 26.53 -16.65
CA PRO A 49 3.26 27.50 -17.29
C PRO A 49 2.03 26.82 -17.90
N ILE A 50 0.86 27.17 -17.36
CA ILE A 50 -0.45 26.78 -17.90
C ILE A 50 -0.56 27.28 -19.34
N GLY A 51 -0.99 26.41 -20.25
CA GLY A 51 -1.11 26.76 -21.65
C GLY A 51 -1.03 25.55 -22.58
N SER A 52 -1.04 25.84 -23.88
CA SER A 52 -0.85 24.85 -24.93
C SER A 52 0.55 25.00 -25.50
N HIS A 53 1.29 23.90 -25.54
CA HIS A 53 2.67 23.82 -26.01
C HIS A 53 2.76 22.84 -27.17
N GLN A 54 3.61 23.12 -28.15
CA GLN A 54 3.84 22.26 -29.31
C GLN A 54 5.25 21.66 -29.21
N ILE A 55 5.34 20.34 -29.31
CA ILE A 55 6.60 19.59 -29.19
C ILE A 55 6.83 18.76 -30.43
N ASP A 56 8.02 18.87 -31.03
CA ASP A 56 8.44 17.96 -32.09
C ASP A 56 8.87 16.62 -31.47
N HIS A 57 8.19 15.56 -31.88
CA HIS A 57 8.43 14.21 -31.42
C HIS A 57 8.36 13.23 -32.60
N ASN A 58 9.48 12.57 -32.89
CA ASN A 58 9.62 11.64 -34.01
C ASN A 58 9.18 12.22 -35.37
N GLY A 59 9.47 13.51 -35.59
CA GLY A 59 9.12 14.24 -36.82
C GLY A 59 7.64 14.63 -36.91
N LYS A 60 6.89 14.52 -35.82
CA LYS A 60 5.48 14.92 -35.71
C LYS A 60 5.32 15.98 -34.63
N THR A 61 4.41 16.91 -34.87
CA THR A 61 4.03 17.92 -33.89
C THR A 61 3.00 17.33 -32.91
N VAL A 62 3.35 17.28 -31.63
CA VAL A 62 2.48 16.81 -30.54
C VAL A 62 2.07 18.01 -29.68
N THR A 63 0.76 18.14 -29.42
CA THR A 63 0.25 19.22 -28.57
C THR A 63 0.21 18.78 -27.11
N VAL A 64 0.82 19.53 -26.19
CA VAL A 64 0.71 19.30 -24.74
C VAL A 64 -0.04 20.47 -24.12
N ILE A 65 -1.13 20.19 -23.42
CA ILE A 65 -1.93 21.19 -22.70
C ILE A 65 -1.70 21.01 -21.20
N ILE A 66 -1.15 22.03 -20.55
CA ILE A 66 -0.95 22.09 -19.11
C ILE A 66 -2.07 22.91 -18.48
N LYS A 67 -2.73 22.36 -17.46
CA LYS A 67 -3.82 23.00 -16.72
C LYS A 67 -3.71 22.74 -15.23
N GLU A 68 -4.17 23.70 -14.43
CA GLU A 68 -4.45 23.46 -13.01
C GLU A 68 -5.82 22.80 -12.86
N VAL A 69 -5.88 21.79 -12.01
CA VAL A 69 -7.11 21.14 -11.56
C VAL A 69 -7.28 21.45 -10.09
N THR A 70 -8.39 22.09 -9.73
CA THR A 70 -8.61 22.60 -8.38
C THR A 70 -9.34 21.63 -7.45
N SER A 71 -9.91 20.53 -7.98
CA SER A 71 -10.69 19.58 -7.18
C SER A 71 -10.79 18.19 -7.82
N LYS A 72 -11.11 17.18 -7.00
CA LYS A 72 -11.46 15.82 -7.47
C LYS A 72 -12.56 15.79 -8.53
N ALA A 73 -13.53 16.70 -8.45
CA ALA A 73 -14.65 16.75 -9.37
C ALA A 73 -14.27 17.25 -10.77
N THR A 74 -13.17 18.01 -10.87
CA THR A 74 -12.67 18.56 -12.13
C THR A 74 -11.48 17.80 -12.69
N ASP A 75 -11.00 16.78 -11.99
CA ASP A 75 -9.91 15.90 -12.41
C ASP A 75 -10.45 14.80 -13.36
N PRO A 76 -10.08 14.82 -14.66
CA PRO A 76 -10.52 13.81 -15.61
C PRO A 76 -9.93 12.42 -15.32
N VAL A 77 -8.74 12.34 -14.73
CA VAL A 77 -8.08 11.08 -14.36
C VAL A 77 -8.80 10.47 -13.16
N PHE A 78 -9.06 11.27 -12.13
CA PHE A 78 -9.79 10.80 -10.95
C PHE A 78 -11.25 10.43 -11.29
N SER A 79 -11.97 11.31 -12.00
CA SER A 79 -13.40 11.09 -12.31
C SER A 79 -13.65 9.83 -13.13
N ALA A 80 -12.70 9.44 -14.00
CA ALA A 80 -12.80 8.24 -14.80
C ALA A 80 -12.73 6.94 -13.96
N ALA A 81 -12.16 7.00 -12.75
CA ALA A 81 -12.03 5.86 -11.83
C ALA A 81 -12.56 6.15 -10.41
N ALA A 82 -13.41 7.18 -10.24
CA ALA A 82 -13.86 7.62 -8.91
C ALA A 82 -14.63 6.56 -8.11
N ASN A 83 -15.23 5.57 -8.80
CA ASN A 83 -15.97 4.47 -8.17
C ASN A 83 -15.12 3.19 -7.98
N LEU A 84 -13.83 3.24 -8.34
CA LEU A 84 -12.93 2.12 -8.18
C LEU A 84 -12.43 2.06 -6.74
N SER A 85 -12.44 0.87 -6.15
CA SER A 85 -11.83 0.60 -4.85
C SER A 85 -10.97 -0.64 -5.01
N ILE A 86 -9.68 -0.50 -4.80
CA ILE A 86 -8.76 -1.62 -5.01
C ILE A 86 -8.65 -2.35 -3.66
N GLY A 87 -9.04 -3.62 -3.66
CA GLY A 87 -8.87 -4.49 -2.50
C GLY A 87 -7.38 -4.79 -2.36
N ALA A 88 -6.88 -4.70 -1.13
CA ALA A 88 -5.46 -4.81 -0.89
C ALA A 88 -5.13 -6.21 -0.35
N SER A 89 -5.16 -7.23 -1.24
CA SER A 89 -4.92 -8.63 -0.86
C SER A 89 -3.57 -8.78 -0.17
N GLY A 90 -3.51 -9.58 0.89
CA GLY A 90 -2.30 -9.74 1.72
C GLY A 90 -2.14 -8.65 2.78
N SER A 91 -2.34 -7.38 2.41
CA SER A 91 -2.23 -6.26 3.34
C SER A 91 -3.37 -6.21 4.37
N GLY A 92 -4.50 -6.87 4.11
CA GLY A 92 -5.65 -7.02 5.02
C GLY A 92 -6.52 -5.76 5.22
N PHE A 93 -6.35 -4.73 4.39
CA PHE A 93 -7.34 -3.65 4.24
C PHE A 93 -8.48 -4.11 3.31
N ASP A 94 -9.74 -3.91 3.74
CA ASP A 94 -10.92 -4.26 2.94
C ASP A 94 -10.89 -3.57 1.57
N THR A 95 -10.56 -2.27 1.55
CA THR A 95 -10.39 -1.47 0.34
C THR A 95 -9.48 -0.26 0.61
N ILE A 96 -8.59 0.05 -0.33
CA ILE A 96 -7.86 1.33 -0.35
C ILE A 96 -8.56 2.26 -1.36
N PRO A 97 -8.84 3.53 -1.00
CA PRO A 97 -9.51 4.45 -1.90
C PRO A 97 -8.63 4.77 -3.11
N PHE A 98 -9.24 4.94 -4.28
CA PHE A 98 -8.51 5.17 -5.54
C PHE A 98 -7.50 6.33 -5.46
N GLU A 99 -7.82 7.38 -4.70
CA GLU A 99 -6.92 8.53 -4.49
C GLU A 99 -5.56 8.16 -3.91
N ALA A 100 -5.45 7.10 -3.10
CA ALA A 100 -4.16 6.69 -2.56
C ALA A 100 -3.19 6.19 -3.66
N PHE A 101 -3.73 5.81 -4.81
CA PHE A 101 -2.95 5.33 -5.95
C PHE A 101 -2.58 6.43 -6.93
N THR A 102 -3.15 7.64 -6.82
CA THR A 102 -2.81 8.76 -7.71
C THR A 102 -1.55 9.47 -7.23
N VAL A 103 -0.77 10.02 -8.16
CA VAL A 103 0.49 10.72 -7.86
C VAL A 103 0.29 11.87 -6.87
N ASN A 104 -0.82 12.62 -7.00
CA ASN A 104 -1.18 13.71 -6.09
C ASN A 104 -1.87 13.24 -4.80
N LYS A 105 -2.11 11.93 -4.62
CA LYS A 105 -2.77 11.36 -3.43
C LYS A 105 -4.12 12.01 -3.08
N GLY A 106 -4.85 12.46 -4.10
CA GLY A 106 -6.10 13.22 -3.94
C GLY A 106 -5.94 14.63 -3.36
N LYS A 107 -4.72 15.18 -3.27
CA LYS A 107 -4.45 16.59 -2.94
C LYS A 107 -4.67 17.48 -4.15
N TYR A 108 -5.23 18.66 -3.89
CA TYR A 108 -5.50 19.69 -4.90
C TYR A 108 -5.14 21.08 -4.34
N PRO A 109 -4.77 22.07 -5.19
CA PRO A 109 -4.70 21.98 -6.65
C PRO A 109 -3.60 21.05 -7.16
N ALA A 110 -3.77 20.50 -8.35
CA ALA A 110 -2.83 19.61 -9.01
C ALA A 110 -2.62 20.01 -10.48
N THR A 111 -1.46 19.67 -11.05
CA THR A 111 -1.15 19.97 -12.46
C THR A 111 -1.54 18.79 -13.35
N LEU A 112 -2.45 19.02 -14.30
CA LEU A 112 -2.82 18.07 -15.34
C LEU A 112 -2.08 18.39 -16.63
N ALA A 113 -1.42 17.39 -17.21
CA ALA A 113 -0.95 17.41 -18.58
C ALA A 113 -1.89 16.57 -19.47
N THR A 114 -2.35 17.16 -20.58
CA THR A 114 -3.06 16.45 -21.65
C THR A 114 -2.21 16.45 -22.91
N ILE A 115 -1.68 15.29 -23.29
CA ILE A 115 -0.85 15.09 -24.47
C ILE A 115 -1.76 14.64 -25.61
N LYS A 116 -1.70 15.32 -26.77
CA LYS A 116 -2.53 15.02 -27.94
C LYS A 116 -1.68 14.62 -29.12
N PHE A 117 -1.91 13.40 -29.59
CA PHE A 117 -1.37 12.87 -30.83
C PHE A 117 -2.47 12.92 -31.89
N ASP A 118 -2.14 13.45 -33.06
CA ASP A 118 -3.07 13.53 -34.22
C ASP A 118 -3.22 12.18 -34.96
N GLU A 119 -2.98 11.09 -34.25
CA GLU A 119 -3.08 9.72 -34.76
C GLU A 119 -3.34 8.73 -33.60
N ARG A 120 -3.67 7.49 -33.96
CA ARG A 120 -3.75 6.35 -33.03
C ARG A 120 -2.35 5.83 -32.72
N ILE A 121 -1.91 5.94 -31.47
CA ILE A 121 -0.62 5.38 -31.02
C ILE A 121 -0.75 4.03 -30.32
N ALA A 122 -1.96 3.46 -30.27
CA ALA A 122 -2.25 2.20 -29.60
C ALA A 122 -1.48 1.02 -30.21
N ASP A 123 -0.55 0.41 -29.47
CA ASP A 123 0.28 -0.71 -29.93
C ASP A 123 -0.34 -2.10 -29.63
N TRP A 124 -1.34 -2.09 -28.74
CA TRP A 124 -2.07 -3.27 -28.27
C TRP A 124 -3.30 -3.62 -29.12
N ILE A 125 -3.56 -2.86 -30.18
CA ILE A 125 -4.63 -3.15 -31.14
C ILE A 125 -4.14 -4.14 -32.19
N ASP A 126 -4.98 -5.11 -32.51
CA ASP A 126 -4.75 -6.05 -33.60
C ASP A 126 -6.06 -6.25 -34.38
N ASP A 127 -6.10 -5.70 -35.60
CA ASP A 127 -7.27 -5.74 -36.47
C ASP A 127 -7.56 -7.15 -36.99
N SER A 128 -6.58 -8.07 -36.91
CA SER A 128 -6.77 -9.49 -37.26
C SER A 128 -7.49 -10.28 -36.17
N GLU A 129 -7.47 -9.80 -34.93
CA GLU A 129 -8.09 -10.47 -33.79
C GLU A 129 -9.58 -10.09 -33.67
N PRO A 130 -10.49 -11.06 -33.43
CA PRO A 130 -11.91 -10.78 -33.29
C PRO A 130 -12.28 -9.84 -32.15
N SER A 131 -11.37 -9.63 -31.18
CA SER A 131 -11.52 -8.68 -30.07
C SER A 131 -11.05 -7.26 -30.44
N GLY A 132 -10.26 -7.12 -31.51
CA GLY A 132 -9.50 -5.91 -31.83
C GLY A 132 -8.27 -5.70 -30.94
N LYS A 133 -7.97 -6.63 -30.02
CA LYS A 133 -6.81 -6.58 -29.13
C LYS A 133 -5.79 -7.62 -29.54
N LYS A 134 -4.53 -7.21 -29.57
CA LYS A 134 -3.38 -8.10 -29.71
C LYS A 134 -3.45 -9.21 -28.67
N ARG A 135 -3.27 -10.45 -29.11
CA ARG A 135 -3.29 -11.59 -28.20
C ARG A 135 -2.12 -11.48 -27.24
N ILE A 136 -2.44 -11.48 -25.95
CA ILE A 136 -1.45 -11.47 -24.88
C ILE A 136 -0.93 -12.90 -24.70
N ASP A 137 0.39 -13.05 -24.76
CA ASP A 137 1.07 -14.30 -24.43
C ASP A 137 1.24 -14.38 -22.90
N TYR A 138 0.21 -14.91 -22.24
CA TYR A 138 0.17 -15.01 -20.78
C TYR A 138 1.29 -15.87 -20.20
N GLU A 139 1.73 -16.92 -20.91
CA GLU A 139 2.85 -17.76 -20.45
C GLU A 139 4.15 -16.94 -20.44
N ARG A 140 4.37 -16.16 -21.49
CA ARG A 140 5.50 -15.22 -21.52
C ARG A 140 5.38 -14.16 -20.44
N LEU A 141 4.21 -13.58 -20.20
CA LEU A 141 4.01 -12.58 -19.14
C LEU A 141 4.31 -13.13 -17.74
N GLN A 142 4.03 -14.41 -17.49
CA GLN A 142 4.40 -15.05 -16.21
C GLN A 142 5.93 -15.12 -16.01
N ILE A 143 6.69 -15.14 -17.10
CA ILE A 143 8.16 -15.20 -17.07
C ILE A 143 8.77 -13.79 -17.09
N THR A 144 8.25 -12.89 -17.93
CA THR A 144 8.84 -11.56 -18.18
C THR A 144 8.22 -10.45 -17.37
N GLY A 145 7.08 -10.70 -16.70
CA GLY A 145 6.22 -9.66 -16.18
C GLY A 145 5.39 -8.99 -17.27
N SER A 146 4.50 -8.09 -16.84
CA SER A 146 3.73 -7.24 -17.76
C SER A 146 4.68 -6.28 -18.49
N PRO A 147 4.61 -6.18 -19.83
CA PRO A 147 5.40 -5.18 -20.55
C PRO A 147 4.99 -3.78 -20.10
N ASN A 148 5.91 -2.83 -20.26
CA ASN A 148 5.57 -1.43 -20.09
C ASN A 148 4.52 -1.02 -21.13
N ASN A 149 3.66 -0.08 -20.76
CA ASN A 149 2.69 0.51 -21.67
C ASN A 149 3.42 1.51 -22.58
N GLU A 150 3.47 1.23 -23.89
CA GLU A 150 4.20 2.04 -24.86
C GLU A 150 3.60 3.44 -25.01
N GLU A 151 2.28 3.60 -24.92
CA GLU A 151 1.62 4.90 -25.02
C GLU A 151 2.02 5.83 -23.87
N LYS A 152 2.15 5.27 -22.66
CA LYS A 152 2.68 5.97 -21.47
C LYS A 152 4.15 6.33 -21.67
N ILE A 153 4.97 5.45 -22.25
CA ILE A 153 6.37 5.76 -22.58
C ILE A 153 6.43 6.97 -23.53
N GLU A 154 5.68 6.95 -24.62
CA GLU A 154 5.63 8.04 -25.60
C GLU A 154 5.18 9.36 -24.95
N ALA A 155 4.13 9.33 -24.12
CA ALA A 155 3.67 10.50 -23.37
C ALA A 155 4.76 11.06 -22.44
N ILE A 156 5.47 10.20 -21.71
CA ILE A 156 6.57 10.61 -20.82
C ILE A 156 7.73 11.21 -21.60
N LEU A 157 8.09 10.64 -22.75
CA LEU A 157 9.14 11.18 -23.61
C LEU A 157 8.77 12.57 -24.15
N VAL A 158 7.51 12.78 -24.56
CA VAL A 158 7.00 14.09 -24.97
C VAL A 158 7.06 15.10 -23.82
N LEU A 159 6.62 14.71 -22.62
CA LEU A 159 6.67 15.57 -21.43
C LEU A 159 8.11 15.94 -21.05
N ASN A 160 9.04 14.98 -21.07
CA ASN A 160 10.46 15.25 -20.77
C ASN A 160 11.09 16.24 -21.76
N LYS A 161 10.72 16.16 -23.05
CA LYS A 161 11.13 17.16 -24.06
C LYS A 161 10.55 18.55 -23.77
N LEU A 162 9.26 18.60 -23.41
CA LEU A 162 8.63 19.86 -22.98
C LEU A 162 9.34 20.46 -21.77
N PHE A 163 9.60 19.66 -20.73
CA PHE A 163 10.23 20.13 -19.50
C PHE A 163 11.66 20.60 -19.73
N SER A 164 12.40 19.94 -20.64
CA SER A 164 13.73 20.39 -21.05
C SER A 164 13.68 21.76 -21.74
N THR A 165 12.59 22.08 -22.44
CA THR A 165 12.37 23.36 -23.12
C THR A 165 11.92 24.46 -22.14
N LEU A 166 11.05 24.12 -21.19
CA LEU A 166 10.51 25.06 -20.21
C LEU A 166 11.47 25.32 -19.04
N ALA A 167 12.39 24.39 -18.76
CA ALA A 167 13.38 24.45 -17.69
C ALA A 167 12.78 24.83 -16.31
N PRO A 168 11.87 24.02 -15.74
CA PRO A 168 11.30 24.28 -14.42
C PRO A 168 12.39 24.32 -13.34
N LYS A 169 12.13 25.02 -12.22
CA LYS A 169 13.14 25.31 -11.19
C LYS A 169 13.81 24.07 -10.61
N ASN A 170 13.07 22.97 -10.48
CA ASN A 170 13.53 21.70 -9.94
C ASN A 170 13.47 20.60 -11.00
N PHE A 171 14.06 20.86 -12.17
CA PHE A 171 14.02 19.94 -13.30
C PHE A 171 14.54 18.55 -12.93
N LYS A 172 13.66 17.56 -13.04
CA LYS A 172 13.94 16.13 -13.04
C LYS A 172 13.27 15.56 -14.30
N ASN A 173 13.84 14.53 -14.92
CA ASN A 173 13.11 13.79 -15.93
C ASN A 173 12.06 12.90 -15.25
N LEU A 174 10.86 12.85 -15.80
CA LEU A 174 9.89 11.81 -15.47
C LEU A 174 10.42 10.45 -15.91
N THR A 175 10.30 9.50 -15.00
CA THR A 175 10.49 8.07 -15.22
C THR A 175 9.13 7.40 -15.36
N TYR A 176 9.13 6.14 -15.81
CA TYR A 176 7.92 5.35 -15.95
C TYR A 176 7.15 5.23 -14.61
N ASP A 177 7.87 5.07 -13.50
CA ASP A 177 7.26 4.88 -12.18
C ASP A 177 6.75 6.18 -11.53
N ASP A 178 7.18 7.36 -12.01
CA ASP A 178 6.67 8.65 -11.50
C ASP A 178 5.18 8.87 -11.87
N ILE A 179 4.63 8.10 -12.83
CA ILE A 179 3.23 8.18 -13.25
C ILE A 179 2.50 6.89 -12.86
N THR A 180 1.70 6.92 -11.80
CA THR A 180 1.00 5.73 -11.31
C THR A 180 -0.37 5.52 -11.96
N VAL A 181 -1.03 6.62 -12.36
CA VAL A 181 -2.36 6.63 -12.96
C VAL A 181 -2.40 7.58 -14.15
N PHE A 182 -3.03 7.15 -15.24
CA PHE A 182 -3.26 7.99 -16.41
C PHE A 182 -4.52 7.54 -17.17
N THR A 183 -4.96 8.37 -18.11
CA THR A 183 -6.10 8.09 -18.99
C THR A 183 -5.68 8.12 -20.44
N GLU A 184 -6.33 7.30 -21.26
CA GLU A 184 -6.23 7.30 -22.72
C GLU A 184 -7.61 7.51 -23.33
N VAL A 185 -7.75 8.51 -24.18
CA VAL A 185 -8.99 8.80 -24.90
C VAL A 185 -8.69 8.75 -26.39
N TYR A 186 -9.35 7.81 -27.08
CA TYR A 186 -9.28 7.70 -28.52
C TYR A 186 -10.52 8.32 -29.14
N LYS A 187 -10.29 9.21 -30.11
CA LYS A 187 -11.36 9.95 -30.80
C LYS A 187 -11.31 9.69 -32.28
N GLY A 188 -12.48 9.72 -32.93
CA GLY A 188 -12.55 9.67 -34.39
C GLY A 188 -12.33 11.04 -35.03
N ARG A 189 -12.31 11.08 -36.38
CA ARG A 189 -12.16 12.32 -37.18
C ARG A 189 -13.10 13.47 -36.78
N TYR A 190 -14.29 13.18 -36.25
CA TYR A 190 -15.27 14.19 -35.80
C TYR A 190 -15.16 14.53 -34.31
N ASN A 191 -14.03 14.20 -33.66
CA ASN A 191 -13.75 14.44 -32.24
C ASN A 191 -14.74 13.75 -31.28
N ASN A 192 -15.48 12.74 -31.76
CA ASN A 192 -16.31 11.89 -30.92
C ASN A 192 -15.43 10.86 -30.19
N ILE A 193 -15.66 10.68 -28.89
CA ILE A 193 -14.95 9.68 -28.09
C ILE A 193 -15.41 8.29 -28.53
N LEU A 194 -14.46 7.47 -28.99
CA LEU A 194 -14.70 6.12 -29.47
C LEU A 194 -14.36 5.07 -28.42
N PHE A 195 -13.32 5.36 -27.63
CA PHE A 195 -12.84 4.51 -26.56
C PHE A 195 -12.13 5.37 -25.51
N HIS A 196 -12.35 5.08 -24.24
CA HIS A 196 -11.71 5.75 -23.11
C HIS A 196 -11.24 4.69 -22.13
N GLN A 197 -9.97 4.73 -21.73
CA GLN A 197 -9.38 3.78 -20.80
C GLN A 197 -8.68 4.52 -19.66
N VAL A 198 -8.85 4.01 -18.44
CA VAL A 198 -8.06 4.41 -17.28
C VAL A 198 -7.06 3.32 -16.98
N HIS A 199 -5.81 3.71 -16.81
CA HIS A 199 -4.74 2.85 -16.34
C HIS A 199 -4.37 3.27 -14.92
N ALA A 200 -4.37 2.31 -14.00
CA ALA A 200 -4.00 2.48 -12.61
C ALA A 200 -2.93 1.46 -12.23
N LEU A 201 -2.16 1.76 -11.18
CA LEU A 201 -1.03 0.94 -10.73
C LEU A 201 0.00 0.73 -11.84
N SER A 202 0.18 1.71 -12.72
CA SER A 202 1.00 1.54 -13.93
C SER A 202 2.51 1.61 -13.70
N GLY A 203 2.98 1.70 -12.44
CA GLY A 203 4.39 1.64 -12.06
C GLY A 203 4.70 0.32 -11.34
N ILE A 204 5.97 -0.12 -11.38
CA ILE A 204 6.40 -1.44 -10.88
C ILE A 204 6.00 -1.64 -9.42
N ASP A 205 6.24 -0.63 -8.59
CA ASP A 205 5.92 -0.64 -7.15
C ASP A 205 4.72 0.25 -6.80
N ALA A 206 3.89 0.65 -7.77
CA ALA A 206 2.84 1.64 -7.56
C ALA A 206 1.82 1.18 -6.51
N TYR A 207 1.42 -0.09 -6.53
CA TYR A 207 0.52 -0.67 -5.55
C TYR A 207 1.14 -0.74 -4.15
N LYS A 208 2.37 -1.25 -4.06
CA LYS A 208 3.12 -1.36 -2.80
C LYS A 208 3.34 0.02 -2.17
N THR A 209 3.79 0.99 -2.96
CA THR A 209 4.01 2.38 -2.54
C THR A 209 2.72 3.03 -2.08
N ALA A 210 1.62 2.85 -2.81
CA ALA A 210 0.33 3.39 -2.43
C ALA A 210 -0.19 2.79 -1.12
N ILE A 211 -0.01 1.48 -0.88
CA ILE A 211 -0.33 0.86 0.42
C ILE A 211 0.51 1.51 1.51
N TYR A 212 1.82 1.62 1.29
CA TYR A 212 2.74 2.17 2.28
C TYR A 212 2.37 3.61 2.64
N ASP A 213 2.16 4.46 1.64
CA ASP A 213 1.75 5.85 1.81
C ASP A 213 0.36 6.00 2.45
N TYR A 214 -0.54 5.05 2.18
CA TYR A 214 -1.87 5.04 2.80
C TYR A 214 -1.81 4.67 4.28
N VAL A 215 -0.98 3.69 4.63
CA VAL A 215 -0.80 3.21 6.01
C VAL A 215 0.07 4.14 6.84
N LEU A 216 1.07 4.75 6.19
CA LEU A 216 1.98 5.73 6.73
C LEU A 216 1.55 7.11 6.25
N PRO A 217 0.58 7.77 6.91
CA PRO A 217 0.15 9.09 6.49
C PRO A 217 1.35 10.02 6.36
N GLU A 218 1.36 10.81 5.28
CA GLU A 218 2.35 11.84 5.01
C GLU A 218 2.27 12.94 6.08
N SER A 219 2.78 12.68 7.28
CA SER A 219 3.46 13.75 7.97
C SER A 219 4.77 13.94 7.21
N GLU A 220 5.15 15.18 6.92
CA GLU A 220 6.44 15.57 6.31
C GLU A 220 7.67 15.17 7.16
N ARG A 221 7.44 14.31 8.17
CA ARG A 221 8.35 13.68 9.13
C ARG A 221 7.74 12.34 9.56
N SER A 222 7.38 11.48 8.62
CA SER A 222 7.08 10.09 8.97
C SER A 222 8.38 9.51 9.52
N GLU A 223 8.48 9.42 10.85
CA GLU A 223 9.65 8.88 11.56
C GLU A 223 9.72 7.36 11.45
N ILE A 224 8.69 6.74 10.86
CA ILE A 224 8.62 5.31 10.60
C ILE A 224 9.61 4.92 9.49
N PRO A 225 9.62 5.53 8.28
CA PRO A 225 10.69 5.36 7.29
C PRO A 225 12.09 5.53 7.87
N GLU A 226 12.31 6.53 8.73
CA GLU A 226 13.61 6.72 9.39
C GLU A 226 13.94 5.58 10.35
N ALA A 227 12.97 5.15 11.19
CA ALA A 227 13.15 4.01 12.08
C ALA A 227 13.39 2.70 11.31
N ILE A 228 12.70 2.48 10.19
CA ILE A 228 12.91 1.34 9.28
C ILE A 228 14.30 1.41 8.66
N ASN A 229 14.74 2.58 8.19
CA ASN A 229 16.05 2.74 7.58
C ASN A 229 17.16 2.52 8.62
N ASN A 230 17.02 3.07 9.83
CA ASN A 230 17.93 2.86 10.94
C ASN A 230 18.00 1.39 11.35
N PHE A 231 16.84 0.71 11.40
CA PHE A 231 16.77 -0.74 11.63
C PHE A 231 17.53 -1.48 10.52
N TYR A 232 17.19 -1.25 9.25
CA TYR A 232 17.85 -1.90 8.10
C TYR A 232 19.37 -1.75 8.15
N HIS A 233 19.88 -0.52 8.35
CA HIS A 233 21.31 -0.28 8.46
C HIS A 233 21.99 -1.00 9.63
N SER A 234 21.28 -1.22 10.75
CA SER A 234 21.81 -1.99 11.88
C SER A 234 21.94 -3.49 11.62
N TYR A 235 21.31 -4.00 10.54
CA TYR A 235 21.30 -5.42 10.17
C TYR A 235 21.92 -5.73 8.80
N LEU A 236 22.33 -4.72 8.03
CA LEU A 236 22.84 -4.89 6.66
C LEU A 236 23.98 -5.92 6.56
N ASP A 237 24.91 -5.87 7.52
CA ASP A 237 26.10 -6.72 7.55
C ASP A 237 25.98 -7.91 8.51
N ARG A 238 24.80 -8.11 9.13
CA ARG A 238 24.59 -9.15 10.12
C ARG A 238 24.10 -10.43 9.44
N ALA A 239 24.89 -11.50 9.51
CA ALA A 239 24.46 -12.81 9.04
C ALA A 239 23.34 -13.38 9.92
N ILE A 240 22.30 -13.92 9.28
CA ILE A 240 21.19 -14.65 9.92
C ILE A 240 21.39 -16.13 9.62
N GLU A 241 21.92 -16.88 10.58
CA GLU A 241 22.31 -18.28 10.35
C GLU A 241 21.43 -19.28 11.10
N THR A 242 20.79 -18.86 12.18
CA THR A 242 19.97 -19.69 13.07
C THR A 242 18.56 -19.11 13.27
N GLU A 243 17.62 -19.94 13.72
CA GLU A 243 16.26 -19.47 14.08
C GLU A 243 16.29 -18.41 15.18
N ASP A 244 17.28 -18.47 16.09
CA ASP A 244 17.46 -17.47 17.15
C ASP A 244 17.92 -16.12 16.59
N ASP A 245 18.83 -16.12 15.60
CA ASP A 245 19.21 -14.89 14.89
C ASP A 245 18.00 -14.27 14.20
N LEU A 246 17.20 -15.07 13.49
CA LEU A 246 15.99 -14.60 12.81
C LEU A 246 14.98 -14.05 13.82
N LYS A 247 14.78 -14.76 14.94
CA LYS A 247 13.87 -14.31 16.00
C LYS A 247 14.32 -12.97 16.58
N GLU A 248 15.61 -12.79 16.81
CA GLU A 248 16.17 -11.53 17.32
C GLU A 248 15.92 -10.39 16.34
N VAL A 249 16.16 -10.59 15.05
CA VAL A 249 15.91 -9.58 14.00
C VAL A 249 14.43 -9.20 13.98
N VAL A 250 13.52 -10.18 13.99
CA VAL A 250 12.07 -9.94 14.02
C VAL A 250 11.64 -9.23 15.31
N GLN A 251 12.15 -9.65 16.46
CA GLN A 251 11.89 -9.02 17.75
C GLN A 251 12.33 -7.55 17.74
N ASN A 252 13.50 -7.27 17.16
CA ASN A 252 14.05 -5.92 17.06
C ASN A 252 13.31 -5.06 16.03
N ALA A 253 12.78 -5.61 14.95
CA ALA A 253 11.85 -4.88 14.08
C ALA A 253 10.60 -4.44 14.85
N ILE A 254 10.04 -5.32 15.68
CA ILE A 254 8.86 -4.99 16.50
C ILE A 254 9.21 -3.93 17.56
N THR A 255 10.35 -4.03 18.24
CA THR A 255 10.67 -3.09 19.33
C THR A 255 11.19 -1.75 18.80
N SER A 256 12.13 -1.75 17.86
CA SER A 256 12.78 -0.54 17.35
C SER A 256 11.93 0.22 16.33
N VAL A 257 11.05 -0.47 15.58
CA VAL A 257 10.16 0.19 14.61
C VAL A 257 8.75 0.34 15.19
N LEU A 258 8.03 -0.76 15.44
CA LEU A 258 6.61 -0.68 15.84
C LEU A 258 6.44 -0.06 17.23
N LYS A 259 7.03 -0.65 18.26
CA LYS A 259 6.86 -0.22 19.66
C LYS A 259 7.31 1.22 19.85
N PHE A 260 8.47 1.59 19.29
CA PHE A 260 8.95 2.97 19.35
C PHE A 260 7.96 3.97 18.73
N ASN A 261 7.47 3.72 17.51
CA ASN A 261 6.57 4.65 16.85
C ASN A 261 5.19 4.72 17.53
N ILE A 262 4.65 3.58 17.96
CA ILE A 262 3.36 3.52 18.67
C ILE A 262 3.47 4.28 20.01
N GLU A 263 4.46 3.94 20.85
CA GLU A 263 4.51 4.38 22.24
C GLU A 263 5.16 5.75 22.43
N LYS A 264 6.18 6.08 21.63
CA LYS A 264 6.96 7.32 21.77
C LYS A 264 6.52 8.39 20.78
N ARG A 265 6.17 8.00 19.55
CA ARG A 265 5.72 8.93 18.51
C ARG A 265 4.20 9.05 18.41
N ARG A 266 3.47 8.34 19.28
CA ARG A 266 2.00 8.39 19.39
C ARG A 266 1.30 8.01 18.10
N TRP A 267 1.89 7.12 17.31
CA TRP A 267 1.26 6.58 16.11
C TRP A 267 0.19 5.55 16.51
N ILE A 268 -0.96 6.04 16.97
CA ILE A 268 -2.04 5.22 17.54
C ILE A 268 -3.30 5.21 16.68
N GLU A 269 -3.46 6.20 15.80
CA GLU A 269 -4.62 6.40 14.93
C GLU A 269 -5.00 5.14 14.12
N PRO A 270 -4.04 4.37 13.57
CA PRO A 270 -4.37 3.16 12.83
C PRO A 270 -5.02 2.06 13.69
N PHE A 271 -4.89 2.12 15.02
CA PHE A 271 -5.33 1.06 15.95
C PHE A 271 -6.63 1.40 16.70
N TRP A 272 -7.14 2.62 16.56
CA TRP A 272 -8.41 3.07 17.15
C TRP A 272 -9.42 3.40 16.06
N ASP A 273 -10.70 3.05 16.29
CA ASP A 273 -11.80 3.64 15.55
C ASP A 273 -11.94 5.12 15.97
N GLY A 274 -12.00 6.03 15.00
CA GLY A 274 -12.16 7.46 15.25
C GLY A 274 -13.46 7.80 15.99
N GLU A 275 -13.52 9.01 16.55
CA GLU A 275 -14.75 9.51 17.19
C GLU A 275 -15.84 9.67 16.13
N LYS A 276 -17.03 9.12 16.39
CA LYS A 276 -18.19 9.25 15.48
C LYS A 276 -19.20 10.20 16.07
N LYS A 277 -19.60 11.23 15.31
CA LYS A 277 -20.74 12.07 15.65
C LYS A 277 -21.99 11.45 15.02
N ILE A 278 -22.90 10.98 15.85
CA ILE A 278 -24.19 10.44 15.41
C ILE A 278 -25.27 11.46 15.76
N SER A 279 -26.05 11.89 14.77
CA SER A 279 -27.24 12.71 15.03
C SER A 279 -28.40 11.79 15.40
N HIS A 280 -28.90 11.91 16.63
CA HIS A 280 -30.07 11.18 17.08
C HIS A 280 -31.06 12.16 17.71
N SER A 281 -32.27 12.24 17.14
CA SER A 281 -33.34 13.13 17.61
C SER A 281 -32.92 14.62 17.68
N GLY A 282 -32.14 15.08 16.70
CA GLY A 282 -31.66 16.47 16.64
C GLY A 282 -30.43 16.77 17.52
N ASN A 283 -29.98 15.82 18.35
CA ASN A 283 -28.78 15.96 19.18
C ASN A 283 -27.59 15.23 18.56
N ASN A 284 -26.41 15.86 18.59
CA ASN A 284 -25.16 15.24 18.17
C ASN A 284 -24.55 14.47 19.34
N ILE A 285 -24.56 13.14 19.27
CA ILE A 285 -23.92 12.25 20.23
C ILE A 285 -22.52 11.93 19.74
N ILE A 286 -21.51 12.19 20.57
CA ILE A 286 -20.11 11.79 20.30
C ILE A 286 -19.93 10.37 20.83
N VAL A 287 -19.72 9.42 19.92
CA VAL A 287 -19.29 8.07 20.25
C VAL A 287 -17.78 8.10 20.50
N PRO A 288 -17.32 7.69 21.70
CA PRO A 288 -15.90 7.70 22.03
C PRO A 288 -15.12 6.72 21.17
N ARG A 289 -13.82 6.96 21.02
CA ARG A 289 -12.91 6.04 20.31
C ARG A 289 -12.94 4.66 20.95
N THR A 290 -12.94 3.63 20.12
CA THR A 290 -12.83 2.23 20.54
C THR A 290 -11.65 1.57 19.86
N PRO A 291 -10.88 0.70 20.53
CA PRO A 291 -9.82 -0.06 19.87
C PRO A 291 -10.39 -0.90 18.73
N LYS A 292 -9.63 -0.98 17.64
CA LYS A 292 -9.97 -1.91 16.55
C LYS A 292 -9.79 -3.35 17.01
N GLY A 293 -10.49 -4.28 16.36
CA GLY A 293 -10.30 -5.72 16.58
C GLY A 293 -9.02 -6.24 15.92
N GLU A 294 -8.58 -7.44 16.30
CA GLU A 294 -7.34 -8.08 15.82
C GLU A 294 -7.24 -8.09 14.29
N VAL A 295 -8.29 -8.55 13.61
CA VAL A 295 -8.39 -8.62 12.14
C VAL A 295 -8.15 -7.27 11.47
N LYS A 296 -8.52 -6.16 12.11
CA LYS A 296 -8.32 -4.80 11.55
C LYS A 296 -6.97 -4.19 11.91
N ILE A 297 -6.25 -4.74 12.88
CA ILE A 297 -4.94 -4.25 13.35
C ILE A 297 -3.80 -4.96 12.61
N GLN A 298 -3.91 -6.28 12.44
CA GLN A 298 -2.90 -7.10 11.75
C GLN A 298 -2.48 -6.53 10.38
N PRO A 299 -3.38 -5.98 9.54
CA PRO A 299 -3.04 -5.29 8.30
C PRO A 299 -1.92 -4.25 8.42
N THR A 300 -2.11 -3.32 9.36
CA THR A 300 -1.15 -2.26 9.64
C THR A 300 0.18 -2.83 10.13
N LEU A 301 0.14 -3.82 11.03
CA LEU A 301 1.35 -4.47 11.52
C LEU A 301 2.11 -5.19 10.41
N HIS A 302 1.39 -5.89 9.53
CA HIS A 302 1.96 -6.60 8.39
C HIS A 302 2.74 -5.65 7.49
N VAL A 303 2.14 -4.53 7.09
CA VAL A 303 2.76 -3.54 6.21
C VAL A 303 4.07 -3.03 6.81
N ILE A 304 4.09 -2.65 8.09
CA ILE A 304 5.33 -2.14 8.71
C ILE A 304 6.40 -3.21 8.84
N LEU A 305 6.00 -4.42 9.22
CA LEU A 305 6.95 -5.54 9.36
C LEU A 305 7.52 -5.95 8.00
N ASP A 306 6.69 -6.01 6.96
CA ASP A 306 7.12 -6.27 5.59
C ASP A 306 8.09 -5.20 5.10
N MET A 307 7.79 -3.91 5.32
CA MET A 307 8.69 -2.81 4.98
C MET A 307 10.05 -2.91 5.68
N ALA A 308 10.05 -3.33 6.95
CA ALA A 308 11.28 -3.44 7.75
C ALA A 308 12.12 -4.67 7.39
N LEU A 309 11.47 -5.80 7.07
CA LEU A 309 12.12 -7.12 7.03
C LEU A 309 12.38 -7.63 5.61
N THR A 310 11.54 -7.28 4.63
CA THR A 310 11.71 -7.70 3.23
C THR A 310 13.02 -7.22 2.60
N PRO A 311 13.54 -6.01 2.87
CA PRO A 311 14.87 -5.59 2.39
C PRO A 311 16.02 -6.47 2.90
N LEU A 312 15.84 -7.13 4.05
CA LEU A 312 16.79 -8.10 4.60
C LEU A 312 16.60 -9.51 4.02
N GLY A 313 15.69 -9.70 3.06
CA GLY A 313 15.35 -11.01 2.48
C GLY A 313 14.45 -11.87 3.37
N ILE A 314 13.86 -11.30 4.42
CA ILE A 314 12.93 -12.01 5.32
C ILE A 314 11.51 -11.81 4.81
N GLN A 315 10.83 -12.90 4.45
CA GLN A 315 9.45 -12.87 3.99
C GLN A 315 8.49 -12.83 5.18
N VAL A 316 7.48 -11.95 5.11
CA VAL A 316 6.45 -11.81 6.14
C VAL A 316 5.11 -12.29 5.60
N ILE A 317 4.61 -13.41 6.11
CA ILE A 317 3.36 -14.05 5.72
C ILE A 317 2.33 -13.82 6.83
N ARG A 318 1.15 -13.29 6.49
CA ARG A 318 0.02 -13.08 7.42
C ARG A 318 -0.99 -14.22 7.27
N GLU A 319 -1.63 -14.62 8.36
CA GLU A 319 -2.70 -15.64 8.37
C GLU A 319 -2.31 -16.94 7.64
N SER A 320 -1.14 -17.50 7.97
CA SER A 320 -0.72 -18.75 7.35
C SER A 320 -1.53 -19.92 7.93
N ASP A 321 -2.22 -20.66 7.05
CA ASP A 321 -2.93 -21.90 7.41
C ASP A 321 -1.91 -23.01 7.67
N GLU A 322 -1.85 -23.47 8.91
CA GLU A 322 -0.93 -24.52 9.35
C GLU A 322 -1.64 -25.88 9.54
N GLY A 323 -2.86 -26.03 9.00
CA GLY A 323 -3.67 -27.24 9.06
C GLY A 323 -4.30 -27.53 10.44
N ILE A 324 -3.80 -26.89 11.49
CA ILE A 324 -4.34 -26.91 12.86
C ILE A 324 -5.01 -25.59 13.27
N GLY A 325 -4.98 -24.60 12.37
CA GLY A 325 -5.43 -23.23 12.58
C GLY A 325 -4.56 -22.25 11.80
N SER A 326 -4.87 -20.96 11.93
CA SER A 326 -4.10 -19.89 11.30
C SER A 326 -3.17 -19.24 12.32
N LEU A 327 -1.88 -19.17 11.98
CA LEU A 327 -0.90 -18.36 12.70
C LEU A 327 -1.01 -16.91 12.22
N ASP A 328 -0.95 -15.93 13.14
CA ASP A 328 -1.16 -14.53 12.78
C ASP A 328 -0.05 -14.01 11.85
N PHE A 329 1.22 -14.29 12.17
CA PHE A 329 2.34 -14.01 11.28
C PHE A 329 3.40 -15.12 11.28
N ARG A 330 3.94 -15.40 10.10
CA ARG A 330 5.07 -16.29 9.87
C ARG A 330 6.18 -15.57 9.13
N PHE A 331 7.41 -15.72 9.62
CA PHE A 331 8.60 -15.12 9.05
C PHE A 331 9.48 -16.24 8.49
N LEU A 332 9.92 -16.08 7.23
CA LEU A 332 10.75 -17.04 6.54
C LEU A 332 12.04 -16.38 6.05
N PHE A 333 13.16 -17.08 6.25
CA PHE A 333 14.46 -16.67 5.72
C PHE A 333 15.23 -17.90 5.25
N THR A 334 16.02 -17.78 4.19
CA THR A 334 16.92 -18.85 3.74
C THR A 334 18.36 -18.43 4.03
N ASN A 335 19.03 -19.13 4.93
CA ASN A 335 20.40 -18.78 5.32
C ASN A 335 21.43 -19.14 4.23
N SER A 336 22.70 -18.80 4.48
CA SER A 336 23.82 -19.07 3.55
C SER A 336 24.00 -20.56 3.23
N LYS A 337 23.55 -21.45 4.13
CA LYS A 337 23.55 -22.91 3.95
C LYS A 337 22.31 -23.45 3.23
N ARG A 338 21.46 -22.56 2.69
CA ARG A 338 20.19 -22.90 2.03
C ARG A 338 19.20 -23.62 2.95
N MET A 339 19.31 -23.42 4.26
CA MET A 339 18.35 -23.93 5.22
C MET A 339 17.25 -22.90 5.44
N PRO A 340 15.97 -23.30 5.39
CA PRO A 340 14.87 -22.42 5.75
C PRO A 340 14.85 -22.26 7.28
N LEU A 341 14.83 -21.01 7.72
CA LEU A 341 14.60 -20.60 9.10
C LEU A 341 13.18 -20.06 9.21
N THR A 342 12.48 -20.41 10.29
CA THR A 342 11.10 -19.98 10.50
C THR A 342 10.93 -19.40 11.90
N VAL A 343 10.20 -18.30 12.02
CA VAL A 343 9.73 -17.75 13.30
C VAL A 343 8.24 -17.48 13.20
N GLY A 344 7.49 -17.83 14.26
CA GLY A 344 6.05 -17.59 14.33
C GLY A 344 5.67 -16.49 15.32
N ILE A 345 4.60 -15.75 15.02
CA ILE A 345 4.00 -14.77 15.93
C ILE A 345 2.52 -15.05 16.10
N GLU A 346 2.09 -15.09 17.35
CA GLU A 346 0.69 -15.01 17.74
C GLU A 346 0.43 -13.60 18.31
N PHE A 347 -0.57 -12.93 17.77
CA PHE A 347 -0.99 -11.59 18.12
C PHE A 347 -2.34 -11.61 18.85
N LYS A 348 -2.45 -10.83 19.93
CA LYS A 348 -3.72 -10.66 20.65
C LYS A 348 -3.92 -9.21 21.10
N VAL A 349 -5.15 -8.75 21.18
CA VAL A 349 -5.47 -7.53 21.94
C VAL A 349 -5.53 -7.85 23.44
N ALA A 350 -5.01 -6.96 24.29
CA ALA A 350 -4.87 -7.23 25.72
C ALA A 350 -6.19 -7.51 26.47
N HIS A 351 -7.31 -7.04 25.90
CA HIS A 351 -8.65 -7.25 26.46
C HIS A 351 -9.34 -8.51 25.91
N HIS A 352 -8.65 -9.31 25.09
CA HIS A 352 -9.17 -10.58 24.59
C HIS A 352 -9.23 -11.63 25.70
N GLN A 353 -10.29 -12.42 25.74
CA GLN A 353 -10.48 -13.43 26.81
C GLN A 353 -9.48 -14.60 26.71
N GLN A 354 -8.91 -14.81 25.52
CA GLN A 354 -8.04 -15.96 25.25
C GLN A 354 -6.54 -15.61 25.27
N VAL A 355 -6.11 -14.49 25.83
CA VAL A 355 -4.68 -14.11 25.90
C VAL A 355 -3.81 -15.25 26.46
N LYS A 356 -4.20 -15.83 27.61
CA LYS A 356 -3.46 -16.96 28.20
C LYS A 356 -3.42 -18.18 27.28
N LYS A 357 -4.55 -18.49 26.63
CA LYS A 357 -4.65 -19.64 25.71
C LYS A 357 -3.79 -19.42 24.47
N GLY A 358 -3.72 -18.19 23.96
CA GLY A 358 -2.84 -17.79 22.86
C GLY A 358 -1.39 -18.16 23.14
N LEU A 359 -0.86 -17.69 24.27
CA LEU A 359 0.52 -17.93 24.67
C LEU A 359 0.81 -19.40 25.04
N THR A 360 -0.06 -20.04 25.82
CA THR A 360 0.24 -21.35 26.43
C THR A 360 -0.17 -22.54 25.56
N LYS A 361 -1.02 -22.33 24.54
CA LYS A 361 -1.55 -23.41 23.71
C LYS A 361 -1.45 -23.13 22.21
N GLN A 362 -1.90 -21.96 21.75
CA GLN A 362 -1.99 -21.69 20.31
C GLN A 362 -0.59 -21.52 19.70
N LEU A 363 0.21 -20.58 20.21
CA LEU A 363 1.55 -20.34 19.69
C LEU A 363 2.44 -21.61 19.73
N PRO A 364 2.54 -22.36 20.84
CA PRO A 364 3.31 -23.62 20.84
C PRO A 364 2.82 -24.64 19.79
N ALA A 365 1.51 -24.81 19.64
CA ALA A 365 0.96 -25.74 18.65
C ALA A 365 1.33 -25.31 17.22
N TYR A 366 1.25 -24.01 16.92
CA TYR A 366 1.65 -23.48 15.62
C TYR A 366 3.15 -23.65 15.37
N LEU A 367 4.01 -23.37 16.35
CA LEU A 367 5.46 -23.59 16.23
C LEU A 367 5.80 -25.05 15.91
N ASP A 368 5.14 -26.01 16.58
CA ASP A 368 5.32 -27.43 16.28
C ASP A 368 4.85 -27.78 14.85
N SER A 369 3.75 -27.21 14.38
CA SER A 369 3.23 -27.46 13.02
C SER A 369 4.17 -26.93 11.92
N ILE A 370 4.79 -25.77 12.13
CA ILE A 370 5.76 -25.18 11.19
C ILE A 370 7.19 -25.68 11.40
N ARG A 371 7.39 -26.62 12.35
CA ARG A 371 8.68 -27.20 12.74
C ARG A 371 9.71 -26.15 13.19
N SER A 372 9.25 -25.07 13.80
CA SER A 372 10.09 -24.04 14.41
C SER A 372 10.11 -24.21 15.93
N LYS A 373 11.20 -23.79 16.57
CA LYS A 373 11.23 -23.65 18.04
C LYS A 373 11.19 -22.21 18.50
N SER A 374 11.18 -21.25 17.59
CA SER A 374 11.29 -19.82 17.91
C SER A 374 10.01 -19.06 17.59
N GLY A 375 9.50 -18.32 18.59
CA GLY A 375 8.30 -17.51 18.40
C GLY A 375 8.20 -16.30 19.31
N LEU A 376 7.29 -15.39 18.95
CA LEU A 376 6.96 -14.20 19.74
C LEU A 376 5.45 -14.16 20.01
N PHE A 377 5.09 -13.81 21.24
CA PHE A 377 3.70 -13.54 21.62
C PHE A 377 3.52 -12.03 21.78
N VAL A 378 2.79 -11.41 20.85
CA VAL A 378 2.64 -9.96 20.78
C VAL A 378 1.27 -9.54 21.29
N ILE A 379 1.24 -8.60 22.23
CA ILE A 379 0.02 -8.06 22.82
C ILE A 379 -0.09 -6.58 22.50
N MET A 380 -1.24 -6.15 21.98
CA MET A 380 -1.55 -4.72 21.87
C MET A 380 -2.39 -4.25 23.05
N TRP A 381 -1.88 -3.25 23.76
CA TRP A 381 -2.49 -2.65 24.94
C TRP A 381 -3.22 -1.35 24.59
N PHE A 382 -4.34 -1.09 25.25
CA PHE A 382 -5.19 0.06 25.00
C PHE A 382 -5.78 0.62 26.29
N LYS A 383 -5.61 1.92 26.51
CA LYS A 383 -6.34 2.73 27.50
C LYS A 383 -6.61 4.10 26.90
N ASP A 384 -7.72 4.73 27.24
CA ASP A 384 -7.98 6.14 26.90
C ASP A 384 -8.13 7.05 28.13
N GLY A 385 -7.93 6.48 29.33
CA GLY A 385 -8.12 7.16 30.62
C GLY A 385 -9.58 7.45 31.00
N LYS A 386 -10.54 7.41 30.06
CA LYS A 386 -11.91 7.89 30.26
C LYS A 386 -12.98 6.85 29.95
N PHE A 387 -13.05 6.34 28.74
CA PHE A 387 -14.13 5.47 28.26
C PHE A 387 -13.69 4.00 28.11
N PHE A 388 -12.54 3.75 27.50
CA PHE A 388 -11.97 2.42 27.30
C PHE A 388 -10.94 2.07 28.40
N LYS A 389 -11.35 1.18 29.32
CA LYS A 389 -10.54 0.77 30.50
C LYS A 389 -10.12 -0.70 30.52
N LYS A 390 -10.37 -1.47 29.47
CA LYS A 390 -10.05 -2.91 29.45
C LYS A 390 -8.58 -3.17 29.08
N PRO A 391 -7.96 -4.26 29.57
CA PRO A 391 -8.46 -5.11 30.65
C PRO A 391 -8.48 -4.34 31.98
N SER A 392 -9.54 -4.50 32.77
CA SER A 392 -9.72 -3.78 34.04
C SER A 392 -9.04 -4.47 35.21
N SER A 393 -8.61 -5.72 35.04
CA SER A 393 -8.06 -6.56 36.08
C SER A 393 -6.55 -6.37 36.30
N ARG A 394 -5.87 -5.61 35.43
CA ARG A 394 -4.41 -5.45 35.43
C ARG A 394 -4.02 -4.11 34.85
N GLU A 395 -2.87 -3.60 35.31
CA GLU A 395 -2.14 -2.53 34.64
C GLU A 395 -1.17 -3.10 33.60
N CYS A 396 -0.62 -2.22 32.75
CA CYS A 396 0.25 -2.62 31.64
C CYS A 396 1.51 -3.36 32.13
N GLY A 397 2.20 -2.84 33.15
CA GLY A 397 3.40 -3.48 33.74
C GLY A 397 3.13 -4.83 34.42
N ASP A 398 1.96 -4.99 35.03
CA ASP A 398 1.53 -6.28 35.60
C ASP A 398 1.28 -7.32 34.51
N MET A 399 0.71 -6.88 33.37
CA MET A 399 0.53 -7.74 32.21
C MET A 399 1.87 -8.17 31.63
N GLU A 400 2.83 -7.25 31.48
CA GLU A 400 4.17 -7.53 30.98
C GLU A 400 4.88 -8.58 31.83
N SER A 401 4.91 -8.36 33.15
CA SER A 401 5.53 -9.28 34.11
C SER A 401 4.89 -10.67 34.07
N TRP A 402 3.57 -10.74 33.92
CA TRP A 402 2.86 -12.01 33.81
C TRP A 402 3.15 -12.73 32.48
N LEU A 403 3.15 -12.01 31.35
CA LEU A 403 3.44 -12.58 30.04
C LEU A 403 4.85 -13.16 29.99
N GLN A 404 5.84 -12.42 30.49
CA GLN A 404 7.23 -12.85 30.54
C GLN A 404 7.38 -14.15 31.34
N LYS A 405 6.77 -14.22 32.53
CA LYS A 405 6.79 -15.42 33.36
C LYS A 405 6.14 -16.63 32.68
N GLU A 406 4.99 -16.44 32.05
CA GLU A 406 4.30 -17.55 31.36
C GLU A 406 5.07 -17.99 30.09
N ALA A 407 5.71 -17.06 29.38
CA ALA A 407 6.55 -17.34 28.22
C ALA A 407 7.80 -18.16 28.60
N GLU A 408 8.45 -17.84 29.72
CA GLU A 408 9.57 -18.63 30.26
C GLU A 408 9.14 -20.05 30.66
N LEU A 409 8.01 -20.16 31.36
CA LEU A 409 7.47 -21.47 31.78
C LEU A 409 7.17 -22.37 30.58
N ILE A 410 6.47 -21.86 29.56
CA ILE A 410 6.11 -22.66 28.38
C ILE A 410 7.33 -22.97 27.52
N SER A 411 8.29 -22.04 27.43
CA SER A 411 9.57 -22.25 26.74
C SER A 411 10.33 -23.44 27.34
N ALA A 412 10.41 -23.50 28.68
CA ALA A 412 11.02 -24.62 29.38
C ALA A 412 10.22 -25.93 29.23
N GLU A 413 8.89 -25.88 29.35
CA GLU A 413 8.04 -27.09 29.27
C GLU A 413 8.08 -27.73 27.87
N LYS A 414 8.08 -26.92 26.81
CA LYS A 414 7.97 -27.39 25.41
C LYS A 414 9.30 -27.45 24.67
N ASN A 415 10.41 -27.09 25.34
CA ASN A 415 11.72 -26.92 24.72
C ASN A 415 11.63 -25.99 23.49
N MET A 416 11.09 -24.79 23.72
CA MET A 416 10.88 -23.73 22.72
C MET A 416 11.54 -22.44 23.21
N ASN A 417 11.79 -21.51 22.29
CA ASN A 417 12.27 -20.17 22.55
C ASN A 417 11.14 -19.16 22.28
N ILE A 418 10.28 -18.91 23.27
CA ILE A 418 9.16 -17.97 23.16
C ILE A 418 9.45 -16.72 23.99
N SER A 419 9.33 -15.53 23.38
CA SER A 419 9.35 -14.24 24.08
C SER A 419 8.01 -13.54 23.97
N SER A 420 7.70 -12.63 24.88
CA SER A 420 6.49 -11.78 24.80
C SER A 420 6.82 -10.31 24.62
N ILE A 421 6.00 -9.58 23.86
CA ILE A 421 6.15 -8.13 23.64
C ILE A 421 4.79 -7.45 23.83
N ILE A 422 4.77 -6.33 24.55
CA ILE A 422 3.60 -5.44 24.60
C ILE A 422 3.85 -4.22 23.70
N LEU A 423 2.85 -3.88 22.89
CA LEU A 423 2.74 -2.63 22.13
C LEU A 423 1.66 -1.76 22.79
N ASP A 424 2.04 -0.69 23.47
CA ASP A 424 1.10 0.20 24.17
C ASP A 424 0.55 1.31 23.27
N ALA A 425 -0.63 1.06 22.69
CA ALA A 425 -1.36 2.02 21.85
C ALA A 425 -2.35 2.89 22.66
N SER A 426 -2.12 3.09 23.96
CA SER A 426 -2.99 3.93 24.79
C SER A 426 -2.99 5.40 24.36
N ILE A 427 -4.16 6.04 24.44
CA ILE A 427 -4.29 7.49 24.24
C ILE A 427 -3.70 8.19 25.46
N GLN A 428 -2.55 8.83 25.26
CA GLN A 428 -1.92 9.65 26.29
C GLN A 428 -2.56 11.03 26.35
N VAL A 429 -2.73 11.56 27.57
CA VAL A 429 -3.13 12.96 27.78
C VAL A 429 -2.04 13.87 27.19
N SER A 430 -2.42 14.89 26.40
CA SER A 430 -1.45 15.85 25.87
C SER A 430 -0.84 16.66 27.01
N ALA A 431 0.44 17.02 26.90
CA ALA A 431 1.11 17.86 27.90
C ALA A 431 0.42 19.24 28.09
N SER A 432 -0.34 19.70 27.10
CA SER A 432 -1.19 20.89 27.19
C SER A 432 -2.43 20.75 28.09
N ASN A 433 -2.74 19.53 28.55
CA ASN A 433 -3.88 19.21 29.42
C ASN A 433 -3.41 18.68 30.80
N LEU A 434 -2.13 18.85 31.14
CA LEU A 434 -1.54 18.52 32.45
C LEU A 434 -1.49 19.73 33.38
#